data_AF-A0A7S2N772-F1
#
_entry.id   AF-A0A7S2N772-F1
#
_cell.length_a   1.000
_cell.length_b   1.000
_cell.length_c   1.000
_cell.angle_alpha   90.00
_cell.angle_beta   90.00
_cell.angle_gamma   90.00
#
_symmetry.space_group_name_H-M   'P 1'
#
loop_
_entity.id
_entity.type
_entity.pdbx_description
1 polymer ?
#
loop_
_entity_poly.entity_id
_entity_poly.type
_entity_poly.pdbx_seq_one_letter_code
_entity_poly.pdbx_strand_id
1 'polypeptide(L)'
;NNESFEPYTQNLYVRRTLSGEFVQVNRHLLKDLIKRKLWTDDMRTQLIAHNGSVQHLELPADIKELYKTVWEIKQRIVLDMAADRGAYIDQSQSLNIHMVDATTAKLSSMHFHGWGLGLKTGMYYLRTKAATDAIKFTVEVDKVRRANSSATVGDSSSAEKKAIEQLKAGEPKYACVGCSS
;
A
#
# COMPACT_ATOMS: atom_id res chain seq x y z
N ASN A 1 4.70 -3.73 -10.12
CA ASN A 1 6.00 -3.34 -9.54
C ASN A 1 5.80 -2.09 -8.71
N ASN A 2 6.50 -2.00 -7.58
CA ASN A 2 6.57 -0.79 -6.76
C ASN A 2 7.81 0.02 -7.14
N GLU A 3 7.91 1.25 -6.65
CA GLU A 3 9.08 2.09 -6.86
C GLU A 3 10.28 1.61 -6.03
N SER A 4 11.40 1.32 -6.70
CA SER A 4 12.68 0.98 -6.07
C SER A 4 12.56 -0.10 -4.98
N PHE A 5 13.18 0.11 -3.82
CA PHE A 5 13.12 -0.71 -2.62
C PHE A 5 12.10 -0.18 -1.59
N GLU A 6 11.19 0.70 -1.99
CA GLU A 6 10.24 1.30 -1.06
C GLU A 6 9.10 0.33 -0.70
N PRO A 7 8.54 0.43 0.51
CA PRO A 7 7.25 -0.17 0.80
C PRO A 7 6.15 0.46 -0.05
N TYR A 8 5.02 -0.23 -0.19
CA TYR A 8 3.87 0.32 -0.90
C TYR A 8 3.34 1.56 -0.18
N THR A 9 3.25 2.68 -0.89
CA THR A 9 2.75 3.94 -0.33
C THR A 9 1.27 3.85 0.04
N GLN A 10 0.47 3.18 -0.80
CA GLN A 10 -0.95 2.87 -0.62
C GLN A 10 -1.27 1.56 -1.34
N ASN A 11 -2.30 0.84 -0.90
CA ASN A 11 -2.84 -0.30 -1.67
C ASN A 11 -3.90 0.11 -2.70
N LEU A 12 -4.01 1.41 -3.00
CA LEU A 12 -4.86 1.99 -4.03
C LEU A 12 -4.04 2.91 -4.91
N TYR A 13 -4.30 2.88 -6.21
CA TYR A 13 -3.65 3.72 -7.21
C TYR A 13 -4.70 4.35 -8.10
N VAL A 14 -4.58 5.66 -8.34
CA VAL A 14 -5.43 6.34 -9.33
C VAL A 14 -4.71 6.31 -10.67
N ARG A 15 -5.27 5.59 -11.63
CA ARG A 15 -4.80 5.60 -13.02
C ARG A 15 -5.60 6.61 -13.82
N ARG A 16 -4.93 7.66 -14.29
CA ARG A 16 -5.50 8.64 -15.21
C ARG A 16 -5.40 8.14 -16.65
N THR A 17 -6.50 8.18 -17.37
CA THR A 17 -6.58 7.85 -18.80
C THR A 17 -7.36 8.93 -19.54
N LEU A 18 -7.32 8.92 -20.87
CA LEU A 18 -8.11 9.86 -21.69
C LEU A 18 -9.63 9.77 -21.41
N SER A 19 -10.09 8.62 -20.92
CA SER A 19 -11.50 8.35 -20.60
C SER A 19 -11.87 8.65 -19.14
N GLY A 20 -10.94 9.18 -18.34
CA GLY A 20 -11.17 9.55 -16.93
C GLY A 20 -10.17 8.94 -15.95
N GLU A 21 -10.44 9.15 -14.66
CA GLU A 21 -9.65 8.62 -13.54
C GLU A 21 -10.26 7.33 -13.01
N PHE A 22 -9.44 6.28 -12.90
CA PHE A 22 -9.88 4.97 -12.41
C PHE A 22 -9.07 4.57 -11.19
N VAL A 23 -9.76 4.25 -10.09
CA VAL A 23 -9.13 3.70 -8.88
C VAL A 23 -8.88 2.21 -9.08
N GLN A 24 -7.61 1.81 -9.00
CA GLN A 24 -7.15 0.43 -9.05
C GLN A 24 -6.62 -0.01 -7.70
N VAL A 25 -6.93 -1.23 -7.30
CA VAL A 25 -6.43 -1.84 -6.06
C VAL A 25 -5.09 -2.52 -6.34
N ASN A 26 -4.22 -2.58 -5.32
CA ASN A 26 -3.00 -3.38 -5.38
C ASN A 26 -3.33 -4.80 -5.85
N ARG A 27 -2.78 -5.17 -7.00
CA ARG A 27 -3.05 -6.45 -7.67
C ARG A 27 -2.75 -7.64 -6.76
N HIS A 28 -1.72 -7.54 -5.92
CA HIS A 28 -1.35 -8.61 -4.99
C HIS A 28 -2.42 -8.78 -3.90
N LEU A 29 -2.81 -7.68 -3.25
CA LEU A 29 -3.89 -7.67 -2.25
C LEU A 29 -5.18 -8.23 -2.84
N LEU A 30 -5.55 -7.77 -4.04
CA LEU A 30 -6.76 -8.23 -4.71
C LEU A 30 -6.75 -9.74 -4.98
N LYS A 31 -5.63 -10.29 -5.47
CA LYS A 31 -5.46 -11.73 -5.70
C LYS A 31 -5.64 -12.52 -4.40
N ASP A 32 -5.02 -12.08 -3.31
CA ASP A 32 -5.06 -12.79 -2.04
C ASP A 32 -6.45 -12.75 -1.38
N LEU A 33 -7.14 -11.60 -1.48
CA LEU A 33 -8.51 -11.47 -0.99
C LEU A 33 -9.49 -12.34 -1.78
N ILE A 34 -9.38 -12.39 -3.11
CA ILE A 34 -10.23 -13.27 -3.94
C ILE A 34 -9.94 -14.74 -3.64
N LYS A 35 -8.67 -15.13 -3.54
CA LYS A 35 -8.28 -16.51 -3.22
C LYS A 35 -8.87 -16.98 -1.89
N ARG A 36 -8.99 -16.08 -0.92
CA ARG A 36 -9.56 -16.35 0.40
C ARG A 36 -11.07 -16.09 0.48
N LYS A 37 -11.73 -15.72 -0.62
CA LYS A 37 -13.16 -15.34 -0.69
C LYS A 37 -13.54 -14.23 0.28
N LEU A 38 -12.60 -13.32 0.53
CA LEU A 38 -12.80 -12.15 1.38
C LEU A 38 -13.25 -10.94 0.56
N TRP A 39 -13.10 -10.98 -0.78
CA TRP A 39 -13.40 -9.86 -1.67
C TRP A 39 -14.89 -9.56 -1.81
N THR A 40 -15.33 -8.42 -1.25
CA THR A 40 -16.71 -7.90 -1.37
C THR A 40 -16.72 -6.45 -1.87
N ASP A 41 -17.85 -6.01 -2.43
CA ASP A 41 -18.00 -4.61 -2.87
C ASP A 41 -17.98 -3.62 -1.68
N ASP A 42 -18.48 -4.08 -0.54
CA ASP A 42 -18.39 -3.33 0.72
C ASP A 42 -16.94 -3.15 1.16
N MET A 43 -16.14 -4.22 1.16
CA MET A 43 -14.71 -4.13 1.49
C MET A 43 -13.96 -3.22 0.51
N ARG A 44 -14.30 -3.25 -0.77
CA ARG A 44 -13.72 -2.31 -1.76
C ARG A 44 -14.03 -0.86 -1.36
N THR A 45 -15.25 -0.59 -0.94
CA THR A 45 -15.70 0.74 -0.49
C THR A 45 -14.97 1.18 0.77
N GLN A 46 -14.84 0.29 1.76
CA GLN A 46 -14.07 0.53 2.97
C GLN A 46 -12.59 0.80 2.66
N LEU A 47 -11.99 0.04 1.74
CA LEU A 47 -10.59 0.24 1.33
C LEU A 47 -10.38 1.64 0.73
N ILE A 48 -11.33 2.12 -0.09
CA ILE A 48 -11.31 3.48 -0.65
C ILE A 48 -11.47 4.53 0.45
N ALA A 49 -12.38 4.31 1.40
CA ALA A 49 -12.59 5.21 2.53
C ALA A 49 -11.32 5.33 3.41
N HIS A 50 -10.57 4.24 3.58
CA HIS A 50 -9.31 4.20 4.33
C HIS A 50 -8.05 4.46 3.49
N ASN A 51 -8.18 5.08 2.31
CA ASN A 51 -7.04 5.46 1.46
C ASN A 51 -6.08 4.30 1.13
N GLY A 52 -6.60 3.08 1.04
CA GLY A 52 -5.83 1.89 0.74
C GLY A 52 -5.13 1.25 1.94
N SER A 53 -5.39 1.73 3.16
CA SER A 53 -5.00 1.01 4.38
C SER A 53 -5.93 -0.17 4.64
N VAL A 54 -5.36 -1.32 4.98
CA VAL A 54 -6.12 -2.54 5.36
C VAL A 54 -6.29 -2.67 6.88
N GLN A 55 -5.66 -1.79 7.68
CA GLN A 55 -5.57 -1.97 9.13
C GLN A 55 -6.93 -1.90 9.83
N HIS A 56 -7.84 -1.08 9.30
CA HIS A 56 -9.19 -0.86 9.84
C HIS A 56 -10.24 -1.82 9.31
N LEU A 57 -9.91 -2.68 8.34
CA LEU A 57 -10.85 -3.63 7.74
C LEU A 57 -10.93 -4.91 8.58
N GLU A 58 -12.03 -5.65 8.49
CA GLU A 58 -12.18 -6.97 9.14
C GLU A 58 -11.44 -8.06 8.35
N LEU A 59 -10.11 -8.01 8.41
CA LEU A 59 -9.21 -8.94 7.71
C LEU A 59 -8.35 -9.75 8.68
N PRO A 60 -7.95 -10.97 8.30
CA PRO A 60 -6.95 -11.75 9.04
C PRO A 60 -5.67 -10.97 9.31
N ALA A 61 -5.06 -11.22 10.48
CA ALA A 61 -3.87 -10.48 10.93
C ALA A 61 -2.67 -10.62 9.97
N ASP A 62 -2.50 -11.77 9.33
CA ASP A 62 -1.44 -12.01 8.36
C ASP A 62 -1.58 -11.13 7.09
N ILE A 63 -2.81 -10.92 6.62
CA ILE A 63 -3.11 -10.00 5.51
C ILE A 63 -2.83 -8.56 5.94
N LYS A 64 -3.25 -8.17 7.15
CA LYS A 64 -2.98 -6.83 7.67
C LYS A 64 -1.49 -6.54 7.82
N GLU A 65 -0.71 -7.53 8.24
CA GLU A 65 0.74 -7.42 8.37
C GLU A 65 1.42 -7.29 7.01
N LEU A 66 1.04 -8.15 6.05
CA LEU A 66 1.65 -8.20 4.72
C LEU A 66 1.39 -6.93 3.90
N TYR A 67 0.20 -6.36 4.02
CA TYR A 67 -0.22 -5.20 3.22
C TYR A 67 -0.15 -3.88 3.98
N LYS A 68 0.76 -3.79 4.95
CA LYS A 68 1.10 -2.52 5.59
C LYS A 68 1.56 -1.50 4.55
N THR A 69 1.02 -0.30 4.65
CA THR A 69 1.51 0.83 3.85
C THR A 69 2.77 1.43 4.48
N VAL A 70 3.51 2.22 3.71
CA VAL A 70 4.72 2.90 4.20
C VAL A 70 4.48 3.78 5.44
N TRP A 71 3.25 4.28 5.59
CA TRP A 71 2.82 5.11 6.73
C TRP A 71 2.60 4.30 8.01
N GLU A 72 2.40 2.99 7.88
CA GLU A 72 2.15 2.05 8.97
C GLU A 72 3.43 1.33 9.40
N ILE A 73 4.50 1.43 8.61
CA ILE A 73 5.80 0.83 8.89
C ILE A 73 6.65 1.80 9.68
N LYS A 74 7.25 1.30 10.78
CA LYS A 74 8.20 2.07 11.59
C LYS A 74 9.43 2.41 10.74
N GLN A 75 9.70 3.70 10.54
CA GLN A 75 10.82 4.16 9.71
C GLN A 75 12.19 3.72 10.22
N ARG A 76 12.32 3.41 11.52
CA ARG A 76 13.53 2.78 12.06
C ARG A 76 13.88 1.47 11.37
N ILE A 77 12.87 0.62 11.12
CA ILE A 77 13.06 -0.66 10.41
C ILE A 77 13.53 -0.41 8.98
N VAL A 78 12.99 0.63 8.32
CA VAL A 78 13.42 1.02 6.97
C VAL A 78 14.89 1.43 6.94
N LEU A 79 15.35 2.17 7.96
CA LEU A 79 16.76 2.55 8.12
C LEU A 79 17.65 1.34 8.40
N ASP A 80 17.23 0.44 9.30
CA ASP A 80 17.97 -0.78 9.64
C ASP A 80 18.16 -1.65 8.38
N MET A 81 17.08 -1.91 7.64
CA MET A 81 17.14 -2.65 6.37
C MET A 81 17.93 -1.92 5.28
N ALA A 82 18.00 -0.57 5.33
CA ALA A 82 18.84 0.20 4.43
C ALA A 82 20.33 0.03 4.76
N ALA A 83 20.68 -0.07 6.03
CA ALA A 83 22.04 -0.32 6.47
C ALA A 83 22.47 -1.75 6.09
N ASP A 84 21.61 -2.73 6.33
CA ASP A 84 21.87 -4.15 6.00
C ASP A 84 22.21 -4.33 4.52
N ARG A 85 21.42 -3.76 3.60
CA ARG A 85 21.73 -3.82 2.16
C ARG A 85 22.88 -2.89 1.76
N GLY A 86 23.10 -1.80 2.52
CA GLY A 86 24.15 -0.82 2.28
C GLY A 86 25.56 -1.41 2.32
N ALA A 87 25.76 -2.51 3.06
CA ALA A 87 27.01 -3.27 3.08
C ALA A 87 27.42 -3.83 1.70
N TYR A 88 26.45 -3.99 0.79
CA TYR A 88 26.65 -4.55 -0.55
C TYR A 88 26.49 -3.49 -1.66
N ILE A 89 26.40 -2.20 -1.30
CA ILE A 89 26.27 -1.08 -2.24
C ILE A 89 27.57 -0.27 -2.23
N ASP A 90 28.25 -0.23 -3.37
CA ASP A 90 29.52 0.48 -3.58
C ASP A 90 29.36 2.01 -3.41
N GLN A 91 28.27 2.57 -3.92
CA GLN A 91 27.90 3.98 -3.78
C GLN A 91 26.87 4.18 -2.65
N SER A 92 25.70 4.73 -2.94
CA SER A 92 24.64 4.98 -1.95
C SER A 92 23.28 4.61 -2.54
N GLN A 93 22.21 5.05 -1.87
CA GLN A 93 20.84 4.70 -2.18
C GLN A 93 19.89 5.88 -1.90
N SER A 94 18.95 6.09 -2.80
CA SER A 94 17.93 7.14 -2.69
C SER A 94 16.84 6.74 -1.68
N LEU A 95 17.11 6.98 -0.40
CA LEU A 95 16.24 6.54 0.70
C LEU A 95 15.19 7.60 1.07
N ASN A 96 13.94 7.42 0.65
CA ASN A 96 12.84 8.27 1.11
C ASN A 96 12.35 7.86 2.51
N ILE A 97 12.08 8.86 3.36
CA ILE A 97 11.55 8.67 4.71
C ILE A 97 10.11 9.18 4.76
N HIS A 98 9.21 8.37 5.29
CA HIS A 98 7.78 8.67 5.38
C HIS A 98 7.37 8.84 6.84
N MET A 99 6.89 10.02 7.23
CA MET A 99 6.58 10.30 8.63
C MET A 99 5.22 10.97 8.78
N VAL A 100 4.36 10.34 9.59
CA VAL A 100 3.11 10.94 10.06
C VAL A 100 3.41 11.82 11.28
N ASP A 101 2.82 13.02 11.29
CA ASP A 101 3.02 14.03 12.34
C ASP A 101 4.51 14.28 12.61
N ALA A 102 5.21 14.73 11.58
CA ALA A 102 6.63 15.03 11.65
C ALA A 102 6.88 16.14 12.68
N THR A 103 7.77 15.86 13.63
CA THR A 103 8.22 16.81 14.65
C THR A 103 9.74 16.88 14.60
N THR A 104 10.32 17.99 15.06
CA THR A 104 11.77 18.16 15.11
C THR A 104 12.44 17.05 15.94
N ALA A 105 11.80 16.60 17.03
CA ALA A 105 12.29 15.50 17.86
C ALA A 105 12.35 14.17 17.09
N LYS A 106 11.27 13.79 16.38
CA LYS A 106 11.23 12.57 15.56
C LYS A 106 12.25 12.62 14.42
N LEU A 107 12.38 13.76 13.75
CA LEU A 107 13.33 13.95 12.65
C LEU A 107 14.78 13.88 13.14
N SER A 108 15.08 14.54 14.26
CA SER A 108 16.42 14.50 14.86
C SER A 108 16.79 13.07 15.24
N SER A 109 15.89 12.35 15.94
CA SER A 109 16.12 10.95 16.30
C SER A 109 16.33 10.04 15.09
N MET A 110 15.56 10.25 14.01
CA MET A 110 15.68 9.51 12.76
C MET A 110 17.04 9.76 12.09
N HIS A 111 17.47 11.02 11.97
CA HIS A 111 18.77 11.38 11.40
C HIS A 111 19.94 10.81 12.21
N PHE A 112 19.92 10.95 13.54
CA PHE A 112 20.97 10.39 14.40
C PHE A 112 21.01 8.86 14.34
N HIS A 113 19.86 8.20 14.23
CA HIS A 113 19.80 6.74 14.04
C HIS A 113 20.45 6.33 12.72
N GLY A 114 20.06 6.95 11.61
CA GLY A 114 20.64 6.66 10.29
C GLY A 114 22.14 6.94 10.22
N TRP A 115 22.61 8.01 10.85
CA TRP A 115 24.03 8.32 10.98
C TRP A 115 24.77 7.28 11.84
N GLY A 116 24.19 6.87 12.97
CA GLY A 116 24.75 5.84 13.84
C GLY A 116 24.88 4.47 13.18
N LEU A 117 24.02 4.17 12.20
CA LEU A 117 24.13 2.97 11.36
C LEU A 117 25.17 3.07 10.23
N GLY A 118 25.76 4.26 10.00
CA GLY A 118 26.73 4.47 8.93
C GLY A 118 26.12 4.64 7.53
N LEU A 119 24.84 5.04 7.44
CA LEU A 119 24.22 5.30 6.13
C LEU A 119 24.88 6.49 5.42
N LYS A 120 25.35 6.27 4.19
CA LYS A 120 25.87 7.34 3.31
C LYS A 120 24.79 8.36 2.94
N THR A 121 23.57 7.91 2.70
CA THR A 121 22.38 8.75 2.51
C THR A 121 21.34 8.37 3.55
N GLY A 122 21.22 9.18 4.61
CA GLY A 122 20.23 8.96 5.68
C GLY A 122 18.81 9.38 5.30
N MET A 123 18.65 10.29 4.33
CA MET A 123 17.35 10.73 3.83
C MET A 123 17.51 11.40 2.45
N TYR A 124 16.66 11.03 1.50
CA TYR A 124 16.52 11.68 0.20
C TYR A 124 15.38 12.70 0.23
N TYR A 125 14.12 12.24 0.24
CA TYR A 125 12.98 13.08 0.58
C TYR A 125 12.37 12.70 1.93
N LEU A 126 11.94 13.74 2.66
CA LEU A 126 10.94 13.58 3.72
C LEU A 126 9.55 13.70 3.10
N ARG A 127 8.75 12.64 3.22
CA ARG A 127 7.33 12.64 2.88
C ARG A 127 6.53 12.73 4.17
N THR A 128 5.74 13.78 4.30
CA THR A 128 4.86 13.97 5.44
C THR A 128 3.41 13.77 5.05
N LYS A 129 2.62 13.28 6.00
CA LYS A 129 1.17 13.20 5.91
C LYS A 129 0.59 13.78 7.20
N ALA A 130 -0.46 14.59 7.07
CA ALA A 130 -1.21 15.08 8.22
C ALA A 130 -1.94 13.91 8.91
N ALA A 131 -2.06 13.95 10.24
CA ALA A 131 -2.81 12.94 11.02
C ALA A 131 -4.24 12.70 10.52
N THR A 132 -4.92 13.75 10.05
CA THR A 132 -6.31 13.69 9.62
C THR A 132 -6.41 13.88 8.11
N ASP A 133 -6.90 12.85 7.43
CA ASP A 133 -7.31 12.96 6.03
C ASP A 133 -8.59 13.79 5.92
N ALA A 134 -8.68 14.64 4.90
CA ALA A 134 -9.91 15.34 4.58
C ALA A 134 -11.01 14.33 4.24
N ILE A 135 -12.19 14.48 4.84
CA ILE A 135 -13.35 13.62 4.60
C ILE A 135 -13.69 13.66 3.10
N LYS A 136 -13.61 12.50 2.43
CA LYS A 136 -13.91 12.39 1.00
C LYS A 136 -15.41 12.25 0.80
N PHE A 137 -16.01 13.25 0.14
CA PHE A 137 -17.46 13.31 -0.14
C PHE A 137 -17.95 12.41 -1.29
N THR A 138 -17.12 11.51 -1.81
CA THR A 138 -17.43 10.74 -3.04
C THR A 138 -18.07 9.38 -2.79
N VAL A 139 -18.22 8.96 -1.54
CA VAL A 139 -18.90 7.73 -1.16
C VAL A 139 -20.08 8.14 -0.29
N GLU A 140 -21.30 7.72 -0.63
CA GLU A 140 -22.48 7.90 0.21
C GLU A 140 -22.14 7.48 1.64
N VAL A 141 -21.96 8.48 2.51
CA VAL A 141 -21.51 8.32 3.91
C VAL A 141 -22.42 7.35 4.68
N ASP A 142 -23.66 7.21 4.21
CA ASP A 142 -24.66 6.28 4.73
C ASP A 142 -24.35 4.80 4.45
N LYS A 143 -23.68 4.45 3.34
CA LYS A 143 -23.32 3.05 3.06
C LYS A 143 -22.20 2.56 3.97
N VAL A 144 -21.19 3.40 4.24
CA VAL A 144 -20.09 3.07 5.15
C VAL A 144 -20.59 2.92 6.60
N ARG A 145 -21.58 3.73 7.02
CA ARG A 145 -22.21 3.59 8.35
C ARG A 145 -23.10 2.35 8.47
N ARG A 146 -23.80 1.96 7.41
CA ARG A 146 -24.65 0.75 7.38
C ARG A 146 -23.83 -0.53 7.29
N ALA A 147 -22.70 -0.51 6.59
CA ALA A 147 -21.74 -1.63 6.54
C ALA A 147 -21.28 -2.09 7.92
N ASN A 148 -21.03 -1.16 8.84
CA ASN A 148 -20.66 -1.46 10.23
C ASN A 148 -21.80 -2.04 11.08
N SER A 149 -23.05 -2.10 10.57
CA SER A 149 -24.23 -2.50 11.34
C SER A 149 -25.03 -3.66 10.72
N SER A 150 -24.70 -4.13 9.51
CA SER A 150 -25.37 -5.28 8.90
C SER A 150 -24.37 -6.28 8.31
N ALA A 151 -23.93 -7.21 9.15
CA ALA A 151 -23.36 -8.48 8.69
C ALA A 151 -24.48 -9.35 8.10
N THR A 152 -24.84 -9.10 6.84
CA THR A 152 -25.67 -10.03 6.05
C THR A 152 -25.00 -10.28 4.71
N VAL A 153 -24.68 -11.56 4.50
CA VAL A 153 -24.03 -12.13 3.32
C VAL A 153 -24.90 -11.88 2.08
N GLY A 154 -24.42 -11.02 1.17
CA GLY A 154 -25.07 -10.70 -0.11
C GLY A 154 -24.12 -10.86 -1.28
N ASP A 155 -24.58 -11.61 -2.29
CA ASP A 155 -23.96 -12.10 -3.53
C ASP A 155 -22.67 -11.40 -4.03
N SER A 156 -21.52 -12.08 -3.85
CA SER A 156 -20.17 -11.65 -4.25
C SER A 156 -19.88 -11.77 -5.76
N SER A 157 -20.81 -12.33 -6.56
CA SER A 157 -20.49 -12.87 -7.88
C SER A 157 -20.12 -11.82 -8.94
N SER A 158 -20.64 -10.60 -8.86
CA SER A 158 -20.38 -9.55 -9.87
C SER A 158 -19.07 -8.79 -9.62
N ALA A 159 -18.75 -8.53 -8.34
CA ALA A 159 -17.52 -7.85 -7.93
C ALA A 159 -16.30 -8.76 -8.12
N GLU A 160 -16.42 -10.06 -7.80
CA GLU A 160 -15.39 -11.05 -8.06
C GLU A 160 -15.13 -11.23 -9.56
N LYS A 161 -16.17 -11.30 -10.40
CA LYS A 161 -16.00 -11.41 -11.86
C LYS A 161 -15.26 -10.21 -12.46
N LYS A 162 -15.64 -8.98 -12.08
CA LYS A 162 -14.95 -7.76 -12.53
C LYS A 162 -13.50 -7.71 -12.02
N ALA A 163 -13.25 -8.14 -10.78
CA ALA A 163 -11.92 -8.16 -10.22
C ALA A 163 -11.02 -9.20 -10.90
N ILE A 164 -11.54 -10.40 -11.19
CA ILE A 164 -10.84 -11.44 -11.96
C ILE A 164 -10.50 -10.95 -13.37
N GLU A 165 -11.42 -10.23 -14.03
CA GLU A 165 -11.17 -9.62 -15.33
C GLU A 165 -10.05 -8.56 -15.27
N GLN A 166 -10.05 -7.71 -14.24
CA GLN A 166 -8.97 -6.74 -14.01
C GLN A 166 -7.61 -7.40 -13.75
N LEU A 167 -7.59 -8.54 -13.05
CA LEU A 167 -6.38 -9.32 -12.83
C LEU A 167 -5.82 -9.87 -14.15
N LYS A 168 -6.68 -10.39 -15.04
CA LYS A 168 -6.30 -10.91 -16.35
C LYS A 168 -5.80 -9.82 -17.29
N ALA A 169 -6.38 -8.63 -17.24
CA ALA A 169 -5.97 -7.49 -18.08
C ALA A 169 -4.58 -6.95 -17.71
N GLY A 170 -4.11 -7.19 -16.48
CA GLY A 170 -2.84 -6.66 -15.96
C GLY A 170 -1.68 -7.66 -15.93
N GLU A 171 -1.83 -8.89 -16.43
CA GLU A 171 -0.73 -9.86 -16.50
C GLU A 171 0.13 -9.60 -17.74
N PRO A 172 1.39 -9.13 -17.61
CA PRO A 172 2.33 -9.29 -18.70
C PRO A 172 2.51 -10.80 -18.90
N LYS A 173 2.24 -11.28 -20.12
CA LYS A 173 2.67 -12.62 -20.53
C LYS A 173 4.19 -12.63 -20.42
N TYR A 174 4.73 -13.15 -19.32
CA TYR A 174 6.14 -13.52 -19.26
C TYR A 174 6.30 -14.71 -20.21
N ALA A 175 6.43 -14.43 -21.50
CA ALA A 175 7.04 -15.39 -22.40
C ALA A 175 8.47 -15.59 -21.90
N CYS A 176 8.85 -16.82 -21.58
CA CYS A 176 10.24 -17.17 -21.35
C CYS A 176 11.02 -16.80 -22.62
N VAL A 177 11.66 -15.63 -22.65
CA VAL A 177 12.48 -15.17 -23.80
C VAL A 177 13.81 -15.94 -23.88
N GLY A 178 14.01 -16.96 -23.05
CA GLY A 178 15.19 -17.82 -23.03
C GLY A 178 14.92 -19.32 -23.09
N CYS A 179 13.68 -19.74 -23.36
CA CYS A 179 13.35 -21.16 -23.54
C CYS A 179 13.22 -21.46 -25.04
N SER A 180 14.33 -21.32 -25.76
CA SER A 180 14.48 -21.90 -27.10
C SER A 180 15.50 -23.02 -27.02
N SER A 181 15.00 -24.24 -27.21
CA SER A 181 15.65 -25.51 -27.61
C SER A 181 17.00 -25.88 -27.03
#